data_AF-A0A8X8YGX9-F1
#
_entry.id   AF-A0A8X8YGX9-F1
#
_cell.length_a   1.000
_cell.length_b   1.000
_cell.length_c   1.000
_cell.angle_alpha   90.00
_cell.angle_beta   90.00
_cell.angle_gamma   90.00
#
_symmetry.space_group_name_H-M   'P 1'
#
loop_
_entity.id
_entity.type
_entity.pdbx_description
1 polymer ?
#
loop_
_entity_poly.entity_id
_entity_poly.type
_entity_poly.pdbx_seq_one_letter_code
_entity_poly.pdbx_strand_id
1 'polypeptide(L)'
;MDATKDPLALAGFSYGAEHIDPVRAADAGLIYETVAEDYVKMLGSVGYKPAKLGKIFGGKRSCLTRGRITPKDLNYPSMTACIKANVEPSILAFEAMNEKKSFKVVISGKTKEKMVSASLEWSDGIHRVRSPVVPYRDDL
;
A
#
# COMPACT_ATOMS: atom_id res chain seq x y z
N MET A 1 -17.56 -24.64 -3.04
CA MET A 1 -16.75 -23.57 -2.42
C MET A 1 -17.62 -22.95 -1.35
N ASP A 2 -17.32 -23.21 -0.09
CA ASP A 2 -18.13 -22.76 1.05
C ASP A 2 -17.52 -21.48 1.64
N ALA A 3 -18.27 -20.39 1.59
CA ALA A 3 -17.86 -19.04 1.98
C ALA A 3 -18.26 -18.69 3.42
N THR A 4 -18.48 -19.68 4.30
CA THR A 4 -18.93 -19.46 5.69
C THR A 4 -17.80 -19.20 6.71
N LYS A 5 -16.56 -18.94 6.29
CA LYS A 5 -15.51 -18.47 7.21
C LYS A 5 -15.39 -16.95 7.15
N ASP A 6 -16.06 -16.29 8.09
CA ASP A 6 -15.97 -14.86 8.42
C ASP A 6 -15.95 -13.91 7.20
N PRO A 7 -17.14 -13.55 6.66
CA PRO A 7 -17.27 -12.81 5.40
C PRO A 7 -16.61 -11.41 5.42
N LEU A 8 -16.30 -10.87 6.60
CA LEU A 8 -15.66 -9.57 6.73
C LEU A 8 -14.13 -9.66 6.61
N ALA A 9 -13.52 -10.78 7.01
CA ALA A 9 -12.05 -10.94 7.05
C ALA A 9 -11.39 -11.14 5.68
N LEU A 10 -12.18 -11.52 4.67
CA LEU A 10 -11.68 -11.89 3.34
C LEU A 10 -11.85 -10.79 2.28
N ALA A 11 -12.63 -9.74 2.52
CA ALA A 11 -13.01 -8.77 1.49
C ALA A 11 -11.80 -8.13 0.79
N GLY A 12 -10.77 -7.72 1.55
CA GLY A 12 -9.54 -7.16 0.98
C GLY A 12 -8.64 -8.18 0.26
N PHE A 13 -8.69 -9.46 0.65
CA PHE A 13 -7.96 -10.53 -0.03
C PHE A 13 -8.66 -11.05 -1.28
N SER A 14 -10.00 -11.00 -1.30
CA SER A 14 -10.81 -11.52 -2.40
C SER A 14 -11.05 -10.49 -3.50
N TYR A 15 -11.32 -9.23 -3.14
CA TYR A 15 -11.77 -8.21 -4.08
C TYR A 15 -10.90 -6.94 -4.09
N GLY A 16 -9.84 -6.88 -3.26
CA GLY A 16 -8.91 -5.75 -3.24
C GLY A 16 -9.57 -4.43 -2.83
N ALA A 17 -9.48 -3.42 -3.70
CA ALA A 17 -9.98 -2.06 -3.48
C ALA A 17 -11.43 -1.82 -3.89
N GLU A 18 -12.25 -2.89 -4.00
CA GLU A 18 -13.65 -2.90 -4.45
C GLU A 18 -13.83 -2.90 -5.98
N HIS A 19 -15.06 -2.67 -6.46
CA HIS A 19 -15.40 -2.65 -7.88
C HIS A 19 -14.91 -1.36 -8.55
N ILE A 20 -14.52 -1.46 -9.82
CA ILE A 20 -14.01 -0.32 -10.59
C ILE A 20 -15.10 0.75 -10.79
N ASP A 21 -14.75 2.00 -10.52
CA ASP A 21 -15.54 3.17 -10.90
C ASP A 21 -14.74 3.99 -11.92
N PRO A 22 -15.06 3.89 -13.22
CA PRO A 22 -14.28 4.53 -14.27
C PRO A 22 -14.44 6.06 -14.26
N VAL A 23 -15.58 6.57 -13.80
CA VAL A 23 -15.84 8.02 -13.74
C VAL A 23 -14.94 8.63 -12.67
N ARG A 24 -14.86 8.01 -11.50
CA ARG A 24 -13.98 8.45 -10.41
C ARG A 24 -12.50 8.15 -10.69
N ALA A 25 -12.19 7.14 -11.49
CA ALA A 25 -10.80 6.84 -11.87
C ALA A 25 -10.21 7.89 -12.84
N ALA A 26 -11.04 8.53 -13.67
CA ALA A 26 -10.60 9.59 -14.57
C ALA A 26 -10.19 10.87 -13.82
N ASP A 27 -10.81 11.13 -12.67
CA ASP A 27 -10.50 12.26 -11.78
C ASP A 27 -10.39 11.80 -10.33
N ALA A 28 -9.26 11.18 -10.01
CA ALA A 28 -9.03 10.52 -8.71
C ALA A 28 -8.65 11.50 -7.58
N GLY A 29 -8.30 12.74 -7.90
CA GLY A 29 -7.72 13.71 -6.96
C GLY A 29 -6.25 13.42 -6.62
N LEU A 30 -5.96 12.32 -5.91
CA LEU A 30 -4.60 11.91 -5.53
C LEU A 30 -4.21 10.54 -6.08
N ILE A 31 -2.93 10.38 -6.44
CA ILE A 31 -2.36 9.14 -6.97
C ILE A 31 -1.09 8.77 -6.19
N TYR A 32 -0.95 7.47 -5.91
CA TYR A 32 0.29 6.89 -5.37
C TYR A 32 1.27 6.63 -6.51
N GLU A 33 2.20 7.56 -6.74
CA GLU A 33 3.19 7.44 -7.81
C GLU A 33 4.38 6.55 -7.40
N THR A 34 4.80 5.65 -8.27
CA THR A 34 6.00 4.82 -8.09
C THR A 34 6.71 4.59 -9.42
N VAL A 35 8.02 4.32 -9.37
CA VAL A 35 8.85 4.08 -10.56
C VAL A 35 9.48 2.68 -10.54
N ALA A 36 9.97 2.21 -11.69
CA ALA A 36 10.53 0.87 -11.83
C ALA A 36 11.70 0.60 -10.86
N GLU A 37 12.47 1.64 -10.53
CA GLU A 37 13.59 1.58 -9.59
C GLU A 37 13.14 1.23 -8.17
N ASP A 38 11.93 1.60 -7.77
CA ASP A 38 11.42 1.30 -6.44
C ASP A 38 11.15 -0.19 -6.27
N TYR A 39 10.62 -0.85 -7.31
CA TYR A 39 10.44 -2.30 -7.34
C TYR A 39 11.77 -3.05 -7.30
N VAL A 40 12.81 -2.53 -7.97
CA VAL A 40 14.16 -3.12 -7.94
C VAL A 40 14.74 -3.02 -6.52
N LYS A 41 14.61 -1.86 -5.87
CA LYS A 41 15.07 -1.65 -4.49
C LYS A 41 14.31 -2.55 -3.51
N MET A 42 13.00 -2.64 -3.66
CA MET A 42 12.14 -3.50 -2.85
C MET A 42 12.53 -4.98 -2.98
N LEU A 43 12.69 -5.50 -4.20
CA LEU A 43 13.13 -6.88 -4.42
C LEU A 43 14.56 -7.14 -3.91
N GLY A 44 15.46 -6.17 -4.08
CA GLY A 44 16.79 -6.23 -3.50
C GLY A 44 16.77 -6.33 -1.97
N SER A 45 15.86 -5.62 -1.31
CA SER A 45 15.72 -5.63 0.16
C SER A 45 15.28 -6.98 0.72
N VAL A 46 14.56 -7.79 -0.07
CA VAL A 46 14.16 -9.16 0.28
C VAL A 46 15.15 -10.23 -0.21
N GLY A 47 16.34 -9.81 -0.68
CA GLY A 47 17.45 -10.71 -1.00
C GLY A 47 17.58 -11.10 -2.48
N TYR A 48 16.86 -10.46 -3.41
CA TYR A 48 17.06 -10.72 -4.84
C TYR A 48 18.40 -10.17 -5.31
N LYS A 49 19.26 -11.06 -5.78
CA LYS A 49 20.58 -10.70 -6.32
C LYS A 49 20.45 -10.00 -7.69
N PRO A 50 21.40 -9.12 -8.06
CA PRO A 50 21.44 -8.43 -9.36
C PRO A 50 21.24 -9.36 -10.57
N ALA A 51 21.83 -10.56 -10.55
CA ALA A 51 21.69 -11.53 -11.63
C ALA A 51 20.23 -12.02 -11.83
N LYS A 52 19.46 -12.17 -10.74
CA LYS A 52 18.03 -12.55 -10.81
C LYS A 52 17.18 -11.36 -11.26
N LEU A 53 17.50 -10.17 -10.79
CA LEU A 53 16.81 -8.93 -11.18
C LEU A 53 17.00 -8.60 -12.66
N GLY A 54 18.19 -8.82 -13.21
CA GLY A 54 18.46 -8.63 -14.63
C GLY A 54 17.66 -9.58 -15.53
N LYS A 55 17.29 -10.77 -15.03
CA LYS A 55 16.37 -11.69 -15.73
C LYS A 55 14.91 -11.22 -15.68
N ILE A 56 14.49 -10.57 -14.59
CA ILE A 56 13.10 -10.10 -14.40
C ILE A 56 12.84 -8.82 -15.19
N PHE A 57 13.74 -7.85 -15.09
CA PHE A 57 13.49 -6.51 -15.62
C PHE A 57 14.31 -6.16 -16.86
N GLY A 58 15.18 -7.06 -17.32
CA GLY A 58 16.14 -6.79 -18.38
C GLY A 58 17.30 -5.89 -17.93
N GLY A 59 18.48 -6.17 -18.47
CA GLY A 59 19.69 -5.36 -18.26
C GLY A 59 20.39 -5.59 -16.91
N LYS A 60 21.57 -4.96 -16.75
CA LYS A 60 22.31 -5.01 -15.48
C LYS A 60 21.69 -4.03 -14.49
N ARG A 61 20.89 -4.55 -13.57
CA ARG A 61 20.30 -3.78 -12.46
C ARG A 61 21.24 -3.87 -11.26
N SER A 62 21.94 -2.78 -10.92
CA SER A 62 22.76 -2.72 -9.70
C SER A 62 21.89 -2.27 -8.52
N CYS A 63 22.01 -2.96 -7.39
CA CYS A 63 21.43 -2.52 -6.13
C CYS A 63 22.28 -1.39 -5.53
N LEU A 64 22.39 -0.26 -6.26
CA LEU A 64 23.10 0.91 -5.75
C LEU A 64 22.47 1.31 -4.42
N THR A 65 23.30 1.30 -3.38
CA THR A 65 22.94 1.55 -1.99
C THR A 65 22.68 3.04 -1.75
N ARG A 66 21.61 3.57 -2.37
CA ARG A 66 21.04 4.85 -1.97
C ARG A 66 19.51 4.72 -1.87
N GLY A 67 19.06 4.55 -0.63
CA GLY A 67 17.66 4.35 -0.25
C GLY A 67 17.29 2.87 -0.16
N ARG A 68 16.98 2.40 1.05
CA ARG A 68 16.50 1.04 1.32
C ARG A 68 14.98 1.09 1.40
N ILE A 69 14.30 0.80 0.29
CA ILE A 69 12.85 0.56 0.27
C ILE A 69 12.62 -0.88 0.71
N THR A 70 11.89 -1.09 1.80
CA THR A 70 11.42 -2.43 2.17
C THR A 70 10.02 -2.68 1.59
N PRO A 71 9.50 -3.92 1.56
CA PRO A 71 8.17 -4.19 0.98
C PRO A 71 7.05 -3.34 1.58
N LYS A 72 7.14 -2.99 2.87
CA LYS A 72 6.18 -2.12 3.56
C LYS A 72 6.30 -0.62 3.22
N ASP A 73 7.42 -0.20 2.62
CA ASP A 73 7.69 1.22 2.29
C ASP A 73 7.44 1.52 0.81
N LEU A 74 7.02 0.53 0.01
CA LEU A 74 6.64 0.76 -1.38
C LEU A 74 5.39 1.65 -1.43
N ASN A 75 5.37 2.63 -2.34
CA ASN A 75 4.24 3.56 -2.48
C ASN A 75 3.04 2.88 -3.17
N TYR A 76 2.39 1.97 -2.45
CA TYR A 76 1.34 1.11 -2.96
C TYR A 76 -0.02 1.51 -2.35
N PRO A 77 -1.13 1.56 -3.12
CA PRO A 77 -2.42 2.08 -2.67
C PRO A 77 -3.19 1.10 -1.75
N SER A 78 -2.51 0.12 -1.15
CA SER A 78 -3.05 -0.80 -0.16
C SER A 78 -1.94 -1.22 0.80
N MET A 79 -2.32 -1.67 2.00
CA MET A 79 -1.38 -2.03 3.04
C MET A 79 -1.88 -3.20 3.87
N THR A 80 -0.97 -3.83 4.61
CA THR A 80 -1.29 -4.89 5.56
C THR A 80 -0.94 -4.46 6.98
N ALA A 81 -1.82 -4.79 7.95
CA ALA A 81 -1.59 -4.48 9.37
C ALA A 81 -2.30 -5.50 10.27
N CYS A 82 -1.71 -5.84 11.41
CA CYS A 82 -2.28 -6.80 12.37
C CYS A 82 -2.89 -6.14 13.64
N ILE A 83 -2.72 -4.83 13.81
CA ILE A 83 -3.17 -4.03 14.97
C ILE A 83 -3.70 -2.66 14.53
N LYS A 84 -3.97 -1.75 15.48
CA LYS A 84 -4.48 -0.40 15.20
C LYS A 84 -3.49 0.42 14.37
N ALA A 85 -3.98 1.06 13.31
CA ALA A 85 -3.23 1.99 12.47
C ALA A 85 -3.66 3.44 12.74
N ASN A 86 -2.69 4.35 12.74
CA ASN A 86 -2.88 5.81 12.75
C ASN A 86 -2.14 6.42 11.55
N VAL A 87 -2.44 7.68 11.19
CA VAL A 87 -1.78 8.37 10.09
C VAL A 87 -1.21 9.71 10.55
N GLU A 88 0.01 10.02 10.11
CA GLU A 88 0.72 11.27 10.42
C GLU A 88 1.38 11.86 9.15
N PRO A 89 1.10 13.13 8.80
CA PRO A 89 0.08 14.00 9.39
C PRO A 89 -1.35 13.52 9.05
N SER A 90 -2.36 14.00 9.78
CA SER A 90 -3.77 13.71 9.49
C SER A 90 -4.36 14.61 8.39
N ILE A 91 -3.62 15.64 7.95
CA ILE A 91 -4.02 16.60 6.93
C ILE A 91 -2.84 16.80 5.97
N LEU A 92 -3.13 16.75 4.67
CA LEU A 92 -2.20 17.08 3.59
C LEU A 92 -2.72 18.33 2.87
N ALA A 93 -1.94 19.40 2.89
CA ALA A 93 -2.25 20.64 2.17
C ALA A 93 -1.40 20.71 0.89
N PHE A 94 -2.03 20.96 -0.25
CA PHE A 94 -1.37 21.06 -1.55
C PHE A 94 -1.55 22.48 -2.10
N GLU A 95 -0.46 23.10 -2.52
CA GLU A 95 -0.42 24.49 -3.00
C GLU A 95 -0.35 24.58 -4.53
N ALA A 96 0.03 23.48 -5.19
CA ALA A 96 0.21 23.42 -6.64
C ALA A 96 -0.15 22.05 -7.23
N MET A 97 -0.50 22.06 -8.53
CA MET A 97 -0.73 20.83 -9.29
C MET A 97 0.56 19.98 -9.35
N ASN A 98 0.42 18.67 -9.18
CA ASN A 98 1.52 17.70 -9.15
C ASN A 98 2.47 17.83 -7.94
N GLU A 99 2.10 18.59 -6.91
CA GLU A 99 2.84 18.60 -5.66
C GLU A 99 2.78 17.22 -5.00
N LYS A 100 3.93 16.74 -4.51
CA LYS A 100 4.04 15.47 -3.79
C LYS A 100 4.08 15.71 -2.30
N LYS A 101 3.21 15.03 -1.56
CA LYS A 101 3.24 14.98 -0.10
C LYS A 101 3.43 13.54 0.37
N SER A 102 4.04 13.39 1.53
CA SER A 102 4.27 12.11 2.18
C SER A 102 3.55 12.06 3.52
N PHE A 103 3.04 10.89 3.87
CA PHE A 103 2.48 10.57 5.17
C PHE A 103 3.05 9.25 5.66
N LYS A 104 2.88 8.97 6.96
CA LYS A 104 3.30 7.73 7.58
C LYS A 104 2.10 7.06 8.24
N VAL A 105 1.92 5.78 7.93
CA VAL A 105 0.98 4.93 8.66
C VAL A 105 1.71 4.34 9.87
N VAL A 106 1.23 4.68 11.06
CA VAL A 106 1.80 4.26 12.34
C VAL A 106 0.94 3.13 12.90
N ILE A 107 1.49 1.92 12.89
CA ILE A 107 0.85 0.74 13.43
C ILE A 107 1.24 0.62 14.92
N SER A 108 0.29 0.68 15.84
CA SER A 108 0.54 0.72 17.29
C SER A 108 -0.49 -0.06 18.12
N GLY A 109 -0.06 -0.56 19.29
CA GLY A 109 -0.93 -1.22 20.28
C GLY A 109 -0.84 -2.75 20.35
N LYS A 110 -1.67 -3.34 21.21
CA LYS A 110 -1.94 -4.78 21.28
C LYS A 110 -3.45 -4.93 21.24
N THR A 111 -3.99 -5.54 20.19
CA THR A 111 -5.42 -5.84 20.13
C THR A 111 -5.64 -7.32 20.40
N LYS A 112 -6.61 -7.65 21.26
CA LYS A 112 -7.14 -9.01 21.39
C LYS A 112 -8.21 -9.30 20.32
N GLU A 113 -8.72 -8.24 19.70
CA GLU A 113 -9.72 -8.31 18.65
C GLU A 113 -9.03 -8.55 17.31
N LYS A 114 -9.52 -9.53 16.57
CA LYS A 114 -9.08 -9.75 15.19
C LYS A 114 -9.55 -8.56 14.37
N MET A 115 -8.60 -7.86 13.74
CA MET A 115 -8.96 -6.86 12.76
C MET A 115 -9.64 -7.56 11.59
N VAL A 116 -10.87 -7.16 11.28
CA VAL A 116 -11.71 -7.85 10.30
C VAL A 116 -11.58 -7.15 8.94
N SER A 117 -11.56 -5.82 8.90
CA SER A 117 -11.25 -5.03 7.71
C SER A 117 -11.08 -3.55 8.10
N ALA A 118 -10.13 -2.84 7.51
CA ALA A 118 -9.99 -1.38 7.71
C ALA A 118 -9.59 -0.69 6.39
N SER A 119 -9.66 0.64 6.36
CA SER A 119 -9.17 1.45 5.23
C SER A 119 -8.68 2.80 5.69
N LEU A 120 -7.61 3.29 5.06
CA LEU A 120 -7.20 4.68 5.11
C LEU A 120 -7.96 5.44 4.02
N GLU A 121 -8.49 6.63 4.34
CA GLU A 121 -9.21 7.47 3.39
C GLU A 121 -8.73 8.92 3.47
N TRP A 122 -8.37 9.48 2.32
CA TRP A 122 -8.18 10.91 2.14
C TRP A 122 -9.40 11.49 1.43
N SER A 123 -9.94 12.59 1.96
CA SER A 123 -11.03 13.31 1.33
C SER A 123 -10.86 14.82 1.48
N ASP A 124 -11.14 15.53 0.39
CA ASP A 124 -11.25 16.99 0.33
C ASP A 124 -12.72 17.45 0.24
N GLY A 125 -13.68 16.51 0.41
CA GLY A 125 -15.12 16.73 0.23
C GLY A 125 -15.64 16.44 -1.19
N ILE A 126 -14.76 16.33 -2.19
CA ILE A 126 -15.09 16.03 -3.59
C ILE A 126 -14.51 14.67 -3.98
N HIS A 127 -13.20 14.53 -3.84
CA HIS A 127 -12.46 13.31 -4.06
C HIS A 127 -12.46 12.46 -2.80
N ARG A 128 -12.38 11.14 -3.01
CA ARG A 128 -12.26 10.16 -1.95
C ARG A 128 -11.28 9.07 -2.36
N VAL A 129 -10.08 9.15 -1.81
CA VAL A 129 -8.95 8.28 -2.12
C VAL A 129 -8.81 7.27 -0.99
N ARG A 130 -9.26 6.05 -1.25
CA ARG A 130 -9.34 4.97 -0.26
C ARG A 130 -8.27 3.91 -0.50
N SER A 131 -7.58 3.52 0.56
CA SER A 131 -6.58 2.46 0.55
C SER A 131 -6.99 1.36 1.54
N PRO A 132 -7.25 0.12 1.06
CA PRO A 132 -7.55 -1.00 1.93
C PRO A 132 -6.40 -1.32 2.89
N VAL A 133 -6.76 -1.62 4.14
CA VAL A 133 -5.87 -2.17 5.16
C VAL A 133 -6.29 -3.61 5.41
N VAL A 134 -5.50 -4.54 4.88
CA VAL A 134 -5.78 -5.96 4.92
C VAL A 134 -5.17 -6.57 6.18
N PRO A 135 -5.96 -7.25 7.03
CA PRO A 135 -5.41 -7.93 8.19
C PRO A 135 -4.53 -9.09 7.74
N TYR A 136 -3.27 -9.12 8.20
CA TYR A 136 -2.42 -10.30 8.03
C TYR A 136 -2.14 -10.92 9.39
N ARG A 137 -1.97 -12.24 9.44
CA ARG A 137 -1.61 -12.95 10.66
C ARG A 137 -0.15 -13.39 10.57
N ASP A 138 0.58 -13.22 11.67
CA ASP A 138 1.98 -13.66 11.80
C ASP A 138 2.09 -15.19 12.11
N ASP A 139 0.97 -15.91 12.27
CA ASP A 139 0.93 -17.32 12.74
C ASP A 139 0.64 -18.37 11.64
N LEU A 140 0.98 -18.08 10.38
CA LEU A 140 0.89 -19.01 9.23
C LEU A 140 2.26 -19.35 8.65
#